data_AF-A0A2K3JDI2-F1
#
_entry.id   AF-A0A2K3JDI2-F1
#
_cell.length_a   1.000
_cell.length_b   1.000
_cell.length_c   1.000
_cell.angle_alpha   90.00
_cell.angle_beta   90.00
_cell.angle_gamma   90.00
#
_symmetry.space_group_name_H-M   'P 1'
#
loop_
_entity.id
_entity.type
_entity.pdbx_description
1 polymer ?
#
loop_
_entity_poly.entity_id
_entity_poly.type
_entity_poly.pdbx_seq_one_letter_code
_entity_poly.pdbx_strand_id
1 'polypeptide(L)'
;MSSGVTRSMSGSFVGTAATVSIRTLNFRPKFVKIINATGVCFAEWCSSMPDASAMKTVTAGTTSYITTLGITPLSNGFSLGADTDLNVAAETVYWFATE
;
A
#
# COMPACT_ATOMS: atom_id res chain seq x y z
N MET A 1 -15.57 -19.95 -12.17
CA MET A 1 -15.87 -18.69 -12.89
C MET A 1 -16.02 -17.61 -11.84
N SER A 2 -15.12 -16.61 -11.83
CA SER A 2 -15.20 -15.49 -10.87
C SER A 2 -16.41 -14.63 -11.23
N SER A 3 -17.23 -14.30 -10.25
CA SER A 3 -18.46 -13.54 -10.42
C SER A 3 -18.15 -12.05 -10.63
N GLY A 4 -17.82 -11.68 -11.86
CA GLY A 4 -18.30 -10.48 -12.57
C GLY A 4 -18.06 -9.05 -12.03
N VAL A 5 -17.60 -8.80 -10.79
CA VAL A 5 -17.29 -7.45 -10.31
C VAL A 5 -16.08 -7.47 -9.39
N THR A 6 -14.93 -6.99 -9.87
CA THR A 6 -13.77 -6.71 -9.01
C THR A 6 -14.12 -5.57 -8.08
N ARG A 7 -14.14 -5.82 -6.76
CA ARG A 7 -14.32 -4.77 -5.77
C ARG A 7 -13.04 -3.94 -5.72
N SER A 8 -13.18 -2.63 -5.84
CA SER A 8 -12.08 -1.69 -5.71
C SER A 8 -12.45 -0.59 -4.73
N MET A 9 -11.46 -0.10 -4.01
CA MET A 9 -11.62 1.02 -3.07
C MET A 9 -10.36 1.88 -3.08
N SER A 10 -10.53 3.15 -2.77
CA SER A 10 -9.45 4.11 -2.60
C SER A 10 -9.70 4.98 -1.37
N GLY A 11 -8.64 5.63 -0.91
CA GLY A 11 -8.71 6.58 0.18
C GLY A 11 -7.36 7.20 0.45
N SER A 12 -7.25 7.86 1.59
CA SER A 12 -6.02 8.47 2.04
C SER A 12 -5.88 8.40 3.56
N PHE A 13 -4.66 8.64 4.03
CA PHE A 13 -4.34 8.86 5.43
C PHE A 13 -3.14 9.82 5.53
N VAL A 14 -2.95 10.37 6.72
CA VAL A 14 -1.72 11.12 7.05
C VAL A 14 -0.68 10.11 7.51
N GLY A 15 0.47 10.11 6.86
CA GLY A 15 1.59 9.23 7.22
C GLY A 15 2.04 9.48 8.67
N THR A 16 2.53 8.43 9.31
CA THR A 16 2.76 8.40 10.75
C THR A 16 4.18 8.02 11.15
N ALA A 17 5.04 7.63 10.19
CA ALA A 17 6.32 6.99 10.46
C ALA A 17 6.23 5.73 11.34
N ALA A 18 5.03 5.15 11.46
CA ALA A 18 4.74 3.92 12.20
C ALA A 18 3.78 3.06 11.37
N THR A 19 3.62 1.78 11.72
CA THR A 19 2.71 0.91 10.96
C THR A 19 1.27 1.44 11.00
N VAL A 20 0.64 1.58 9.83
CA VAL A 20 -0.77 2.01 9.69
C VAL A 20 -1.60 0.85 9.15
N SER A 21 -2.76 0.61 9.76
CA SER A 21 -3.72 -0.42 9.31
C SER A 21 -4.97 0.21 8.70
N ILE A 22 -5.27 -0.12 7.46
CA ILE A 22 -6.49 0.29 6.74
C ILE A 22 -7.45 -0.89 6.71
N ARG A 23 -8.53 -0.81 7.49
CA ARG A 23 -9.51 -1.90 7.70
C ARG A 23 -10.90 -1.63 7.11
N THR A 24 -11.04 -0.54 6.37
CA THR A 24 -12.31 -0.10 5.78
C THR A 24 -12.69 -0.86 4.51
N LEU A 25 -11.81 -1.75 4.01
CA LEU A 25 -11.99 -2.45 2.75
C LEU A 25 -13.03 -3.57 2.80
N ASN A 26 -13.29 -4.19 3.96
CA ASN A 26 -14.23 -5.33 4.07
C ASN A 26 -13.95 -6.49 3.08
N PHE A 27 -12.73 -6.57 2.55
CA PHE A 27 -12.20 -7.66 1.73
C PHE A 27 -10.68 -7.74 1.94
N ARG A 28 -10.10 -8.90 1.66
CA ARG A 28 -8.64 -9.08 1.58
C ARG A 28 -8.16 -8.70 0.19
N PRO A 29 -7.32 -7.67 0.02
CA PRO A 29 -6.91 -7.21 -1.30
C PRO A 29 -5.98 -8.21 -1.98
N LYS A 30 -6.08 -8.29 -3.32
CA LYS A 30 -5.11 -8.96 -4.19
C LYS A 30 -4.17 -8.00 -4.90
N PHE A 31 -4.47 -6.71 -4.88
CA PHE A 31 -3.58 -5.65 -5.33
C PHE A 31 -3.73 -4.43 -4.44
N VAL A 32 -2.60 -3.80 -4.10
CA VAL A 32 -2.56 -2.53 -3.36
C VAL A 32 -1.53 -1.63 -4.01
N LYS A 33 -1.92 -0.39 -4.28
CA LYS A 33 -1.05 0.70 -4.71
C LYS A 33 -1.06 1.79 -3.65
N ILE A 34 0.13 2.23 -3.27
CA ILE A 34 0.37 3.35 -2.36
C ILE A 34 0.99 4.48 -3.16
N ILE A 35 0.53 5.71 -2.91
CA ILE A 35 1.03 6.92 -3.57
C ILE A 35 1.25 7.96 -2.48
N ASN A 36 2.50 8.27 -2.18
CA ASN A 36 2.83 9.42 -1.36
C ASN A 36 3.06 10.62 -2.27
N ALA A 37 2.07 11.51 -2.34
CA ALA A 37 2.12 12.67 -3.22
C ALA A 37 3.10 13.74 -2.74
N THR A 38 3.44 13.74 -1.44
CA THR A 38 4.37 14.73 -0.86
C THR A 38 5.82 14.29 -1.08
N GLY A 39 6.13 13.04 -0.72
CA GLY A 39 7.44 12.41 -0.97
C GLY A 39 7.70 12.03 -2.44
N VAL A 40 6.71 12.18 -3.33
CA VAL A 40 6.76 11.84 -4.77
C VAL A 40 7.26 10.41 -4.99
N CYS A 41 6.63 9.47 -4.27
CA CYS A 41 6.95 8.05 -4.38
C CYS A 41 5.67 7.21 -4.44
N PHE A 42 5.80 6.00 -4.98
CA PHE A 42 4.70 5.04 -5.02
C PHE A 42 5.22 3.63 -4.80
N ALA A 43 4.33 2.76 -4.34
CA ALA A 43 4.64 1.35 -4.22
C ALA A 43 3.44 0.47 -4.56
N GLU A 44 3.74 -0.71 -5.07
CA GLU A 44 2.74 -1.68 -5.52
C GLU A 44 3.03 -3.04 -4.89
N TRP A 45 1.96 -3.71 -4.46
CA TRP A 45 1.96 -5.07 -3.97
C TRP A 45 0.84 -5.86 -4.63
N CYS A 46 1.11 -7.12 -4.96
CA CYS A 46 0.12 -8.06 -5.48
C CYS A 46 0.09 -9.37 -4.69
N SER A 47 -0.99 -10.14 -4.79
CA SER A 47 -1.24 -11.33 -3.96
C SER A 47 -0.19 -12.44 -4.05
N SER A 48 0.66 -12.44 -5.08
CA SER A 48 1.77 -13.38 -5.23
C SER A 48 3.04 -12.93 -4.51
N MET A 49 3.08 -11.70 -3.99
CA MET A 49 4.21 -11.17 -3.22
C MET A 49 4.07 -11.55 -1.74
N PRO A 50 5.20 -11.74 -1.02
CA PRO A 50 5.21 -11.92 0.43
C PRO A 50 4.51 -10.79 1.19
N ASP A 51 4.06 -11.07 2.41
CA ASP A 51 3.61 -10.05 3.34
C ASP A 51 4.75 -9.08 3.68
N ALA A 52 4.40 -7.85 4.04
CA ALA A 52 5.34 -6.76 4.35
C ALA A 52 6.32 -6.41 3.23
N SER A 53 5.95 -6.70 1.97
CA SER A 53 6.75 -6.40 0.79
C SER A 53 6.06 -5.40 -0.14
N ALA A 54 6.81 -4.79 -1.05
CA ALA A 54 6.28 -4.00 -2.15
C ALA A 54 7.39 -3.66 -3.16
N MET A 55 7.03 -3.42 -4.42
CA MET A 55 7.89 -2.75 -5.38
C MET A 55 7.70 -1.24 -5.24
N LYS A 56 8.75 -0.51 -4.84
CA LYS A 56 8.72 0.94 -4.62
C LYS A 56 9.50 1.67 -5.70
N THR A 57 8.99 2.81 -6.13
CA THR A 57 9.72 3.78 -6.95
C THR A 57 9.69 5.14 -6.25
N VAL A 58 10.85 5.77 -6.12
CA VAL A 58 11.02 7.11 -5.52
C VAL A 58 11.21 8.19 -6.59
N THR A 59 11.22 9.46 -6.20
CA THR A 59 11.31 10.64 -7.07
C THR A 59 12.43 10.59 -8.10
N ALA A 60 13.59 10.02 -7.74
CA ALA A 60 14.74 9.88 -8.63
C ALA A 60 14.60 8.75 -9.67
N GLY A 61 13.46 8.05 -9.70
CA GLY A 61 13.18 6.91 -10.58
C GLY A 61 13.80 5.59 -10.10
N THR A 62 14.60 5.60 -9.02
CA THR A 62 15.13 4.38 -8.41
C THR A 62 13.98 3.48 -7.98
N THR A 63 14.01 2.25 -8.46
CA THR A 63 13.04 1.21 -8.11
C THR A 63 13.70 0.16 -7.24
N SER A 64 13.08 -0.18 -6.12
CA SER A 64 13.60 -1.14 -5.15
C SER A 64 12.51 -2.06 -4.62
N TYR A 65 12.91 -3.25 -4.18
CA TYR A 65 12.03 -4.22 -3.55
C TYR A 65 12.13 -4.12 -2.04
N ILE A 66 11.01 -3.79 -1.39
CA ILE A 66 10.89 -3.75 0.08
C ILE A 66 10.63 -5.18 0.58
N THR A 67 11.33 -5.61 1.62
CA THR A 67 11.22 -6.97 2.15
C THR A 67 10.54 -7.07 3.52
N THR A 68 10.43 -5.98 4.29
CA THR A 68 9.93 -6.03 5.69
C THR A 68 9.05 -4.85 6.13
N LEU A 69 9.04 -3.73 5.41
CA LEU A 69 8.29 -2.51 5.78
C LEU A 69 7.27 -2.08 4.70
N GLY A 70 6.92 -3.01 3.80
CA GLY A 70 6.03 -2.77 2.68
C GLY A 70 4.55 -2.95 3.07
N ILE A 71 3.80 -3.58 2.18
CA ILE A 71 2.36 -3.78 2.31
C ILE A 71 2.10 -5.20 2.83
N THR A 72 1.22 -5.32 3.83
CA THR A 72 0.74 -6.61 4.34
C THR A 72 -0.77 -6.70 4.13
N PRO A 73 -1.29 -7.66 3.35
CA PRO A 73 -2.71 -7.89 3.24
C PRO A 73 -3.30 -8.40 4.56
N LEU A 74 -4.43 -7.84 4.96
CA LEU A 74 -5.23 -8.25 6.11
C LEU A 74 -6.56 -8.86 5.64
N SER A 75 -7.26 -9.58 6.50
CA SER A 75 -8.56 -10.18 6.16
C SER A 75 -9.62 -9.16 5.73
N ASN A 76 -9.55 -7.93 6.26
CA ASN A 76 -10.48 -6.83 5.98
C ASN A 76 -9.78 -5.57 5.44
N GLY A 77 -8.55 -5.69 4.94
CA GLY A 77 -7.86 -4.62 4.25
C GLY A 77 -6.36 -4.84 4.14
N PHE A 78 -5.55 -3.85 4.49
CA PHE A 78 -4.09 -4.00 4.47
C PHE A 78 -3.44 -3.14 5.56
N SER A 79 -2.17 -3.39 5.85
CA SER A 79 -1.31 -2.45 6.57
C SER A 79 -0.13 -2.01 5.73
N LEU A 80 0.32 -0.78 5.95
CA LEU A 80 1.58 -0.24 5.42
C LEU A 80 2.58 -0.14 6.58
N GLY A 81 3.78 -0.69 6.39
CA GLY A 81 4.88 -0.56 7.34
C GLY A 81 5.43 0.86 7.43
N ALA A 82 6.46 1.04 8.27
CA ALA A 82 7.13 2.32 8.46
C ALA A 82 8.23 2.58 7.42
N ASP A 83 7.95 2.34 6.13
CA ASP A 83 8.89 2.70 5.07
C ASP A 83 9.12 4.22 5.04
N THR A 84 10.39 4.63 4.99
CA THR A 84 10.81 6.02 5.18
C THR A 84 10.50 6.94 4.01
N ASP A 85 10.01 6.41 2.90
CA ASP A 85 9.56 7.21 1.76
C ASP A 85 8.03 7.14 1.62
N LEU A 86 7.42 5.98 1.85
CA LEU A 86 5.99 5.77 1.62
C LEU A 86 5.10 6.22 2.79
N ASN A 87 5.62 6.21 4.02
CA ASN A 87 4.85 6.48 5.24
C ASN A 87 5.57 7.48 6.14
N VAL A 88 5.79 8.67 5.60
CA VAL A 88 6.47 9.78 6.29
C VAL A 88 5.46 10.54 7.15
N ALA A 89 5.86 10.91 8.36
CA ALA A 89 5.01 11.69 9.27
C ALA A 89 4.56 13.01 8.62
N ALA A 90 3.27 13.33 8.76
CA ALA A 90 2.63 14.54 8.23
C ALA A 90 2.53 14.64 6.70
N GLU A 91 2.90 13.59 5.95
CA GLU A 91 2.69 13.53 4.50
C GLU A 91 1.35 12.91 4.15
N THR A 92 0.73 13.36 3.06
CA THR A 92 -0.54 12.79 2.59
C THR A 92 -0.28 11.58 1.69
N VAL A 93 -0.75 10.42 2.14
CA VAL A 93 -0.60 9.15 1.45
C VAL A 93 -1.95 8.69 0.93
N TYR A 94 -2.04 8.44 -0.37
CA TYR A 94 -3.19 7.88 -1.05
C TYR A 94 -2.99 6.39 -1.27
N TRP A 95 -4.10 5.66 -1.36
CA TRP A 95 -4.07 4.24 -1.66
C TRP A 95 -5.22 3.82 -2.58
N PHE A 96 -4.98 2.75 -3.32
CA PHE A 96 -5.95 2.05 -4.14
C PHE A 96 -5.79 0.55 -3.93
N ALA A 97 -6.89 -0.17 -3.72
CA ALA A 97 -6.88 -1.60 -3.46
C ALA A 97 -7.99 -2.32 -4.21
N THR A 98 -7.72 -3.54 -4.68
CA THR A 98 -8.70 -4.39 -5.37
C THR A 98 -8.72 -5.81 -4.82
N GLU A 99 -9.87 -6.47 -4.96
CA GLU A 99 -10.06 -7.92 -4.80
C GLU A 99 -9.43 -8.75 -5.91
#